data_AF-A0A3M5E7L1-F1
#
_entry.id   AF-A0A3M5E7L1-F1
#
_cell.length_a   1.000
_cell.length_b   1.000
_cell.length_c   1.000
_cell.angle_alpha   90.00
_cell.angle_beta   90.00
_cell.angle_gamma   90.00
#
_symmetry.space_group_name_H-M   'P 1'
#
loop_
_entity.id
_entity.type
_entity.pdbx_description
1 polymer ?
#
loop_
_entity_poly.entity_id
_entity_poly.type
_entity_poly.pdbx_seq_one_letter_code
_entity_poly.pdbx_strand_id
1 'polypeptide(L)'
;MRGRLFTLVSCLLLSISSVDAVHAASLTEQRRLYDQAKAALAKGNSAPYMASRSALRDYPLEPYLAYDELTHRLKSASNEEVERFLTEHGDLPQIGWLKLRWLRLLPAWLRDECHEALRRNRWRWFGRQRPPLRRRSWRPRRA
;
A
#
# COMPACT_ATOMS: atom_id res chain seq x y z
N MET A 1 -34.02 39.84 -25.21
CA MET A 1 -33.28 39.15 -24.11
C MET A 1 -33.53 37.64 -23.99
N ARG A 2 -34.42 37.04 -24.80
CA ARG A 2 -34.77 35.60 -24.74
C ARG A 2 -33.70 34.64 -25.30
N GLY A 3 -32.81 35.12 -26.19
CA GLY A 3 -31.76 34.29 -26.80
C GLY A 3 -30.60 33.92 -25.86
N ARG A 4 -30.24 34.80 -24.91
CA ARG A 4 -29.14 34.56 -23.95
C ARG A 4 -29.48 33.47 -22.92
N LEU A 5 -30.75 33.38 -22.54
CA LEU A 5 -31.25 32.31 -21.67
C LEU A 5 -31.18 30.95 -22.36
N PHE A 6 -31.47 30.89 -23.67
CA PHE A 6 -31.37 29.66 -24.45
C PHE A 6 -29.92 29.17 -24.59
N THR A 7 -28.96 30.10 -24.72
CA THR A 7 -27.52 29.76 -24.77
C THR A 7 -27.01 29.25 -23.42
N LEU A 8 -27.43 29.86 -22.30
CA LEU A 8 -27.03 29.43 -20.96
C LEU A 8 -27.61 28.05 -20.59
N VAL A 9 -28.86 27.78 -20.98
CA VAL A 9 -29.49 26.46 -20.78
C VAL A 9 -28.84 25.38 -21.65
N SER A 10 -28.46 25.71 -22.89
CA SER A 10 -27.75 24.77 -23.79
C SER A 10 -26.34 24.43 -23.27
N CYS A 11 -25.61 25.41 -22.72
CA CYS A 11 -24.32 25.16 -22.08
C CYS A 11 -24.44 24.30 -20.82
N LEU A 12 -25.50 24.47 -20.03
CA LEU A 12 -25.73 23.67 -18.82
C LEU A 12 -26.07 22.20 -19.14
N LEU A 13 -26.81 21.97 -20.23
CA LEU A 13 -27.19 20.62 -20.68
C LEU A 13 -26.03 19.85 -21.31
N LEU A 14 -25.05 20.53 -21.92
CA LEU A 14 -23.87 19.88 -22.51
C LEU A 14 -22.86 19.37 -21.47
N SER A 15 -22.90 19.87 -20.23
CA SER A 15 -21.95 19.50 -19.17
C SER A 15 -22.31 18.24 -18.40
N ILE A 16 -23.48 17.63 -18.62
CA ILE A 16 -23.95 16.46 -17.85
C ILE A 16 -23.49 15.12 -18.46
N SER A 17 -22.97 15.13 -19.69
CA SER A 17 -22.57 13.93 -20.41
C SER A 17 -21.13 13.53 -20.11
N SER A 18 -20.86 12.99 -18.90
CA SER A 18 -19.75 12.08 -18.60
C SER A 18 -19.80 11.67 -17.13
N VAL A 19 -20.84 10.93 -16.74
CA VAL A 19 -20.77 10.11 -15.53
C VAL A 19 -20.61 8.68 -16.02
N ASP A 20 -19.35 8.24 -16.14
CA ASP A 20 -19.05 6.81 -16.26
C ASP A 20 -19.60 6.13 -15.01
N ALA A 21 -20.71 5.41 -15.18
CA ALA A 21 -21.27 4.58 -14.13
C ALA A 21 -20.27 3.45 -13.83
N VAL A 22 -19.39 3.68 -12.85
CA VAL A 22 -18.50 2.66 -12.30
C VAL A 22 -19.37 1.57 -11.68
N HIS A 23 -19.71 0.56 -12.47
CA HIS A 23 -20.32 -0.66 -11.95
C HIS A 23 -19.27 -1.37 -11.10
N ALA A 24 -19.52 -1.45 -9.80
CA ALA A 24 -18.75 -2.32 -8.94
C ALA A 24 -18.84 -3.74 -9.49
N ALA A 25 -17.68 -4.35 -9.77
CA ALA A 25 -17.63 -5.74 -10.19
C ALA A 25 -18.33 -6.63 -9.15
N SER A 26 -19.09 -7.62 -9.60
CA SER A 26 -19.70 -8.58 -8.67
C SER A 26 -18.62 -9.27 -7.84
N LEU A 27 -18.95 -9.71 -6.62
CA LEU A 27 -17.99 -10.39 -5.75
C LEU A 27 -17.35 -11.62 -6.42
N THR A 28 -18.12 -12.35 -7.23
CA THR A 28 -17.64 -13.50 -8.01
C THR A 28 -16.59 -13.06 -9.03
N GLU A 29 -16.83 -11.93 -9.71
CA GLU A 29 -15.89 -11.39 -10.69
C GLU A 29 -14.62 -10.87 -10.01
N GLN A 30 -14.73 -10.18 -8.87
CA GLN A 30 -13.57 -9.76 -8.09
C GLN A 30 -12.68 -10.94 -7.67
N ARG A 31 -13.28 -12.06 -7.23
CA ARG A 31 -12.52 -13.28 -6.91
C ARG A 31 -11.79 -13.84 -8.13
N ARG A 32 -12.47 -13.91 -9.28
CA ARG A 32 -11.88 -14.39 -10.54
C ARG A 32 -10.70 -13.51 -10.97
N LEU A 33 -10.87 -12.19 -10.92
CA LEU A 33 -9.82 -11.22 -11.23
C LEU A 33 -8.64 -11.34 -10.27
N TYR A 34 -8.92 -11.50 -8.98
CA TYR A 34 -7.89 -11.71 -7.96
C TYR A 34 -7.06 -12.96 -8.23
N ASP A 35 -7.69 -14.10 -8.49
CA ASP A 35 -6.99 -15.37 -8.75
C ASP A 35 -6.16 -15.29 -10.04
N GLN A 36 -6.70 -14.65 -11.07
CA GLN A 36 -5.99 -14.41 -12.32
C GLN A 36 -4.75 -13.52 -12.10
N ALA A 37 -4.91 -12.41 -11.38
CA ALA A 37 -3.82 -11.51 -11.04
C ALA A 37 -2.74 -12.20 -10.20
N LYS A 38 -3.15 -12.97 -9.19
CA LYS A 38 -2.24 -13.73 -8.32
C LYS A 38 -1.42 -14.75 -9.11
N ALA A 39 -2.06 -15.52 -9.99
CA ALA A 39 -1.38 -16.50 -10.83
C ALA A 39 -0.39 -15.84 -11.82
N ALA A 40 -0.71 -14.65 -12.31
CA ALA A 40 0.17 -13.87 -13.19
C ALA A 40 1.37 -13.28 -12.43
N LEU A 41 1.13 -12.71 -11.24
CA LEU A 41 2.19 -12.17 -10.37
C LEU A 41 3.17 -13.26 -9.94
N ALA A 42 2.71 -14.47 -9.66
CA ALA A 42 3.57 -15.63 -9.38
C ALA A 42 4.54 -15.96 -10.53
N LYS A 43 4.20 -15.56 -11.77
CA LYS A 43 5.04 -15.69 -12.97
C LYS A 43 5.84 -14.42 -13.29
N GLY A 44 5.81 -13.41 -12.42
CA GLY A 44 6.47 -12.11 -12.64
C GLY A 44 5.73 -11.18 -13.60
N ASN A 45 4.50 -11.50 -14.00
CA ASN A 45 3.69 -10.66 -14.90
C ASN A 45 2.67 -9.83 -14.08
N SER A 46 2.93 -8.53 -13.95
CA SER A 46 2.04 -7.60 -13.23
C SER A 46 0.90 -7.04 -14.08
N ALA A 47 0.90 -7.25 -15.41
CA ALA A 47 -0.09 -6.63 -16.30
C ALA A 47 -1.56 -6.97 -15.94
N PRO A 48 -1.92 -8.24 -15.62
CA PRO A 48 -3.29 -8.56 -15.24
C PRO A 48 -3.72 -7.91 -13.92
N TYR A 49 -2.80 -7.75 -12.98
CA TYR A 49 -3.07 -7.01 -11.74
C TYR A 49 -3.30 -5.52 -12.03
N MET A 50 -2.43 -4.88 -12.82
CA MET A 50 -2.58 -3.46 -13.17
C MET A 50 -3.91 -3.18 -13.88
N ALA A 51 -4.34 -4.07 -14.78
CA ALA A 51 -5.61 -3.96 -15.48
C ALA A 51 -6.83 -4.12 -14.56
N SER A 52 -6.72 -4.91 -13.49
CA SER A 52 -7.83 -5.21 -12.56
C SER A 52 -7.80 -4.38 -11.28
N ARG A 53 -6.78 -3.55 -11.06
CA ARG A 53 -6.58 -2.78 -9.83
C ARG A 53 -7.78 -1.90 -9.45
N SER A 54 -8.39 -1.22 -10.42
CA SER A 54 -9.57 -0.38 -10.18
C SER A 54 -10.79 -1.21 -9.75
N ALA A 55 -10.99 -2.38 -10.38
CA ALA A 55 -12.09 -3.29 -10.06
C ALA A 55 -11.90 -4.01 -8.71
N LEU A 56 -10.65 -4.14 -8.24
CA LEU A 56 -10.28 -4.76 -6.98
C LEU A 56 -10.10 -3.77 -5.82
N ARG A 57 -10.26 -2.46 -6.03
CA ARG A 57 -10.01 -1.43 -5.00
C ARG A 57 -10.75 -1.69 -3.68
N ASP A 58 -11.98 -2.15 -3.76
CA ASP A 58 -12.84 -2.40 -2.60
C ASP A 58 -12.80 -3.88 -2.15
N TYR A 59 -11.93 -4.69 -2.77
CA TYR A 59 -11.77 -6.11 -2.47
C TYR A 59 -10.78 -6.30 -1.30
N PRO A 60 -11.16 -6.96 -0.18
CA PRO A 60 -10.35 -6.98 1.04
C PRO A 60 -8.94 -7.56 0.92
N LEU A 61 -8.69 -8.43 -0.07
CA LEU A 61 -7.39 -9.06 -0.29
C LEU A 61 -6.53 -8.35 -1.32
N GLU A 62 -7.01 -7.27 -1.96
CA GLU A 62 -6.23 -6.49 -2.92
C GLU A 62 -4.84 -6.05 -2.39
N PRO A 63 -4.70 -5.62 -1.11
CA PRO A 63 -3.39 -5.22 -0.58
C PRO A 63 -2.32 -6.31 -0.64
N TYR A 64 -2.72 -7.59 -0.71
CA TYR A 64 -1.78 -8.70 -0.88
C TYR A 64 -1.21 -8.77 -2.30
N LEU A 65 -2.02 -8.46 -3.33
CA LEU A 65 -1.52 -8.37 -4.71
C LEU A 65 -0.60 -7.17 -4.86
N ALA A 66 -0.99 -6.03 -4.27
CA ALA A 66 -0.16 -4.83 -4.24
C ALA A 66 1.19 -5.09 -3.55
N TYR A 67 1.18 -5.84 -2.43
CA TYR A 67 2.40 -6.28 -1.76
C TYR A 67 3.29 -7.15 -2.66
N ASP A 68 2.71 -8.16 -3.31
CA ASP A 68 3.47 -9.10 -4.17
C ASP A 68 4.09 -8.37 -5.37
N GLU A 69 3.32 -7.47 -5.99
CA GLU A 69 3.76 -6.66 -7.11
C GLU A 69 4.91 -5.72 -6.72
N LEU A 70 4.74 -4.94 -5.65
CA LEU A 70 5.78 -4.04 -5.15
C LEU A 70 7.03 -4.80 -4.75
N THR A 71 6.86 -5.96 -4.12
CA THR A 71 7.96 -6.83 -3.68
C THR A 71 8.76 -7.39 -4.85
N HIS A 72 8.10 -7.68 -5.98
CA HIS A 72 8.73 -8.16 -7.20
C HIS A 72 9.60 -7.08 -7.85
N ARG A 73 9.09 -5.85 -7.97
CA ARG A 73 9.83 -4.72 -8.58
C ARG A 73 10.54 -3.80 -7.57
N LEU A 74 10.77 -4.26 -6.35
CA LEU A 74 11.25 -3.40 -5.25
C LEU A 74 12.57 -2.68 -5.57
N LYS A 75 13.43 -3.28 -6.40
CA LYS A 75 14.71 -2.68 -6.81
C LYS A 75 14.55 -1.42 -7.65
N SER A 76 13.43 -1.25 -8.35
CA SER A 76 13.13 -0.11 -9.20
C SER A 76 12.01 0.77 -8.66
N ALA A 77 11.38 0.40 -7.54
CA ALA A 77 10.40 1.23 -6.86
C ALA A 77 11.07 2.45 -6.23
N SER A 78 10.36 3.59 -6.21
CA SER A 78 10.86 4.80 -5.56
C SER A 78 10.72 4.69 -4.04
N ASN A 79 11.50 5.48 -3.29
CA ASN A 79 11.40 5.47 -1.83
C ASN A 79 10.02 5.95 -1.36
N GLU A 80 9.48 6.98 -2.01
CA GLU A 80 8.18 7.57 -1.69
C GLU A 80 7.05 6.56 -1.90
N GLU A 81 7.15 5.74 -2.95
CA GLU A 81 6.19 4.68 -3.20
C GLU A 81 6.20 3.61 -2.10
N VAL A 82 7.39 3.16 -1.70
CA VAL A 82 7.53 2.18 -0.63
C VAL A 82 7.07 2.75 0.71
N GLU A 83 7.43 3.98 1.04
CA GLU A 83 7.01 4.65 2.26
C GLU A 83 5.48 4.83 2.32
N ARG A 84 4.86 5.24 1.21
CA ARG A 84 3.41 5.33 1.09
C ARG A 84 2.76 3.96 1.33
N PHE A 85 3.27 2.91 0.67
CA PHE A 85 2.75 1.56 0.85
C PHE A 85 2.87 1.07 2.30
N LEU A 86 4.00 1.33 2.95
CA LEU A 86 4.22 0.98 4.36
C LEU A 86 3.32 1.77 5.32
N THR A 87 2.89 2.97 4.94
CA THR A 87 1.98 3.82 5.71
C THR A 87 0.54 3.36 5.56
N GLU A 88 0.13 3.04 4.34
CA GLU A 88 -1.24 2.61 4.00
C GLU A 88 -1.52 1.16 4.43
N HIS A 89 -0.52 0.27 4.36
CA HIS A 89 -0.65 -1.17 4.62
C HIS A 89 0.29 -1.67 5.72
N GLY A 90 0.59 -0.80 6.69
CA GLY A 90 1.50 -1.07 7.80
C GLY A 90 1.02 -2.16 8.78
N ASP A 91 -0.24 -2.58 8.66
CA ASP A 91 -0.92 -3.61 9.45
C ASP A 91 -0.82 -5.02 8.84
N LEU A 92 -0.40 -5.14 7.57
CA LEU A 92 -0.22 -6.43 6.92
C LEU A 92 0.78 -7.30 7.71
N PRO A 93 0.43 -8.58 8.02
CA PRO A 93 1.31 -9.47 8.80
C PRO A 93 2.72 -9.60 8.22
N GLN A 94 2.82 -9.61 6.89
CA GLN A 94 4.07 -9.77 6.17
C GLN A 94 4.86 -8.48 5.94
N ILE A 95 4.35 -7.31 6.38
CA ILE A 95 4.97 -6.00 6.08
C ILE A 95 6.40 -5.88 6.60
N GLY A 96 6.73 -6.59 7.69
CA GLY A 96 8.08 -6.62 8.25
C GLY A 96 9.12 -7.14 7.26
N TRP A 97 8.75 -8.10 6.40
CA TRP A 97 9.66 -8.63 5.37
C TRP A 97 9.96 -7.61 4.27
N LEU A 98 8.96 -6.82 3.87
CA LEU A 98 9.15 -5.73 2.92
C LEU A 98 10.10 -4.67 3.48
N LYS A 99 9.91 -4.25 4.75
CA LYS A 99 10.82 -3.31 5.43
C LYS A 99 12.26 -3.82 5.44
N LEU A 100 12.48 -5.09 5.79
CA LEU A 100 13.82 -5.69 5.80
C LEU A 100 14.44 -5.83 4.41
N ARG A 101 13.64 -6.09 3.38
CA ARG A 101 14.12 -6.16 1.99
C ARG A 101 14.50 -4.76 1.49
N TRP A 102 13.65 -3.77 1.76
CA TRP A 102 13.88 -2.39 1.36
C TRP A 102 15.12 -1.79 2.04
N LEU A 103 15.29 -1.96 3.35
CA LEU A 103 16.48 -1.51 4.08
C LEU A 103 17.80 -2.07 3.51
N ARG A 104 17.79 -3.29 2.95
CA ARG A 104 18.97 -3.87 2.30
C ARG A 104 19.30 -3.24 0.94
N LEU A 105 18.31 -2.64 0.28
CA LEU A 105 18.47 -1.97 -1.01
C LEU A 105 18.87 -0.50 -0.87
N LEU A 106 18.58 0.13 0.27
CA LEU A 106 18.97 1.51 0.52
C LEU A 106 20.50 1.68 0.53
N PRO A 107 21.04 2.80 0.01
CA PRO A 107 22.46 3.12 0.13
C PRO A 107 22.85 3.36 1.60
N ALA A 108 24.14 3.22 1.91
CA ALA A 108 24.66 3.27 3.29
C ALA A 108 24.23 4.53 4.05
N TRP A 109 24.38 5.70 3.42
CA TRP A 109 24.02 6.99 4.02
C TRP A 109 22.53 7.09 4.38
N LEU A 110 21.65 6.54 3.56
CA LEU A 110 20.21 6.54 3.82
C LEU A 110 19.82 5.47 4.86
N ARG A 111 20.59 4.36 4.93
CA ARG A 111 20.42 3.37 6.00
C ARG A 111 20.74 3.95 7.37
N ASP A 112 21.74 4.82 7.50
CA ASP A 112 22.12 5.43 8.77
C ASP A 112 21.02 6.37 9.29
N GLU A 113 20.43 7.18 8.40
CA GLU A 113 19.28 8.03 8.72
C GLU A 113 18.04 7.21 9.09
N CYS A 114 17.76 6.14 8.33
CA CYS A 114 16.74 5.15 8.69
C CYS A 114 17.06 4.44 10.00
N HIS A 115 18.32 4.13 10.32
CA HIS A 115 18.73 3.50 11.57
C HIS A 115 18.57 4.43 12.77
N GLU A 116 18.78 5.74 12.61
CA GLU A 116 18.50 6.77 13.60
C GLU A 116 17.00 6.85 13.90
N ALA A 117 16.18 6.87 12.84
CA ALA A 117 14.72 6.87 12.93
C ALA A 117 14.19 5.55 13.53
N LEU A 118 14.75 4.41 13.12
CA LEU A 118 14.48 3.08 13.67
C LEU A 118 14.96 2.99 15.12
N ARG A 119 16.11 3.54 15.52
CA ARG A 119 16.54 3.55 16.93
C ARG A 119 15.55 4.33 17.79
N ARG A 120 15.08 5.49 17.30
CA ARG A 120 14.10 6.34 17.99
C ARG A 120 12.71 5.70 18.09
N ASN A 121 12.27 4.93 17.09
CA ASN A 121 10.90 4.39 17.01
C ASN A 121 10.81 2.89 16.69
N ARG A 122 11.82 2.11 17.11
CA ARG A 122 12.01 0.68 16.78
C ARG A 122 10.77 -0.18 16.97
N TRP A 123 10.04 0.08 18.05
CA TRP A 123 8.85 -0.66 18.44
C TRP A 123 7.65 -0.35 17.55
N ARG A 124 7.51 0.91 17.13
CA ARG A 124 6.44 1.39 16.24
C ARG A 124 6.62 0.87 14.81
N TRP A 125 7.87 0.74 14.35
CA TRP A 125 8.20 0.28 13.00
C TRP A 125 7.97 -1.22 12.76
N PHE A 126 8.03 -2.07 13.79
CA PHE A 126 7.82 -3.51 13.65
C PHE A 126 6.50 -4.00 14.26
N GLY A 127 5.59 -3.10 14.64
CA GLY A 127 4.28 -3.46 15.22
C GLY A 127 4.38 -4.23 16.54
N ARG A 128 5.56 -4.30 17.18
CA ARG A 128 5.72 -4.96 18.48
C ARG A 128 5.47 -3.94 19.58
N GLN A 129 4.47 -4.19 20.42
CA GLN A 129 4.31 -3.45 21.67
C GLN A 129 5.63 -3.51 22.45
N ARG A 130 6.07 -2.36 22.99
CA ARG A 130 7.30 -2.28 23.79
C ARG A 130 7.16 -3.29 24.94
N PRO A 131 8.07 -4.26 25.12
CA PRO A 131 8.00 -5.16 26.27
C PRO A 131 8.03 -4.29 27.54
N PRO A 132 7.21 -4.60 28.55
CA PRO A 132 7.19 -3.83 29.78
C PRO A 132 8.62 -3.75 30.32
N LEU A 133 9.03 -2.56 30.75
CA LEU A 133 10.34 -2.37 31.36
C LEU A 133 10.43 -3.34 32.54
N ARG A 134 11.13 -4.45 32.34
CA ARG A 134 11.42 -5.40 33.40
C ARG A 134 12.31 -4.62 34.36
N ARG A 135 11.73 -4.09 35.45
CA ARG A 135 12.48 -3.47 36.53
C ARG A 135 13.52 -4.51 36.92
N ARG A 136 14.80 -4.27 36.59
CA ARG A 136 15.90 -5.08 37.10
C ARG A 136 15.84 -4.89 38.61
N SER A 137 15.19 -5.83 39.31
CA SER A 137 15.30 -5.93 40.76
C SER A 137 16.76 -6.20 41.03
N TRP A 138 17.49 -5.16 41.41
CA TRP A 138 18.86 -5.26 41.86
C TRP A 138 18.85 -6.16 43.11
N ARG A 139 19.29 -7.40 42.99
CA ARG A 139 19.52 -8.26 44.15
C ARG A 139 20.97 -8.01 44.59
N PRO A 140 21.21 -7.46 45.79
CA PRO A 140 22.58 -7.38 46.29
C PRO A 140 23.12 -8.80 46.44
N ARG A 141 24.33 -9.01 45.92
CA ARG A 141 25.09 -10.25 46.11
C ARG A 141 25.44 -10.31 47.59
N ARG A 142 24.84 -11.23 48.34
CA ARG A 142 25.15 -11.44 49.76
C ARG A 142 26.64 -11.76 49.89
N ALA A 143 27.31 -11.04 50.79
CA ALA A 143 28.70 -11.24 51.20
C ALA A 143 28.89 -12.59 51.86
#